data_AF-A0A9E3UWU7-F1
#
_entry.id   AF-A0A9E3UWU7-F1
#
_cell.length_a   1.000
_cell.length_b   1.000
_cell.length_c   1.000
_cell.angle_alpha   90.00
_cell.angle_beta   90.00
_cell.angle_gamma   90.00
#
_symmetry.space_group_name_H-M   'P 1'
#
loop_
_entity.id
_entity.type
_entity.pdbx_description
1 polymer ?
#
loop_
_entity_poly.entity_id
_entity_poly.type
_entity_poly.pdbx_seq_one_letter_code
_entity_poly.pdbx_strand_id
1 'polypeptide(L)'
;MSSDSQTIERENETVFVVIDEIELPAGWREIDPQLVETLAVSIAAEGLHQPIKVRPNPDRGGKPFVLVFGRHRIEAHRTLGRRQIRAQVCDMDAKDAEMATISENLFRNPLKKEEYFDHVAKWHAWYTAKFPEAGSQGKGVIAAAERRKREAAAQGESRVRRTQGSEAPVTEDSRPESAAEGVPAEDAAPPKSFPRVLADATGQSVRKAQRDVKKATRFAKDEVSILEKKKVSNHLQDKIAAIADPIRRSECITFIASGMDPEQAIREAKAGRPAPDGATVTEVRPEGGTPSGELADMSDEEWLAKYCPIRSRLASTKAFDKDALLYRQLRDARTAFANKTRKILKQSKTQTVGIYFMIVARFLNCKHPQDWLVCGQCKGTGTIEDQGECTSCRGGGYKIG
;
A
#
# COMPACT_ATOMS: atom_id res chain seq x y z
N MET A 1 35.53 -12.42 -45.95
CA MET A 1 35.41 -11.11 -45.30
C MET A 1 34.21 -10.44 -45.96
N SER A 2 33.06 -10.18 -45.36
CA SER A 2 32.59 -10.10 -43.97
C SER A 2 31.24 -10.83 -43.91
N SER A 3 30.99 -11.71 -42.93
CA SER A 3 30.31 -11.36 -41.68
C SER A 3 28.99 -10.60 -41.87
N ASP A 4 27.99 -11.31 -42.39
CA ASP A 4 26.58 -10.98 -42.13
C ASP A 4 26.24 -11.46 -40.73
N SER A 5 26.31 -10.54 -39.77
CA SER A 5 25.80 -10.70 -38.42
C SER A 5 24.28 -10.86 -38.47
N GLN A 6 23.81 -12.11 -38.57
CA GLN A 6 22.46 -12.47 -38.20
C GLN A 6 22.32 -12.36 -36.68
N THR A 7 21.97 -11.17 -36.20
CA THR A 7 21.34 -10.98 -34.88
C THR A 7 19.90 -11.45 -35.01
N ILE A 8 19.69 -12.77 -35.04
CA ILE A 8 18.36 -13.37 -34.87
C ILE A 8 18.20 -13.66 -33.37
N GLU A 9 17.13 -13.08 -32.83
CA GLU A 9 16.64 -13.10 -31.46
C GLU A 9 16.77 -14.48 -30.77
N ARG A 10 17.61 -14.56 -29.73
CA ARG A 10 17.71 -15.75 -28.85
C ARG A 10 16.63 -15.77 -27.76
N GLU A 11 15.40 -15.36 -28.09
CA GLU A 11 14.30 -15.43 -27.14
C GLU A 11 13.73 -16.86 -27.12
N ASN A 12 14.11 -17.66 -26.12
CA ASN A 12 13.54 -18.99 -25.76
C ASN A 12 14.32 -20.27 -26.12
N GLU A 13 15.66 -20.26 -26.16
CA GLU A 13 16.42 -21.52 -26.25
C GLU A 13 16.25 -22.35 -24.96
N THR A 14 15.87 -23.63 -25.11
CA THR A 14 15.74 -24.58 -23.99
C THR A 14 16.98 -25.47 -23.95
N VAL A 15 17.78 -25.35 -22.90
CA VAL A 15 19.05 -26.08 -22.72
C VAL A 15 19.03 -26.88 -21.42
N PHE A 16 19.91 -27.88 -21.30
CA PHE A 16 20.15 -28.55 -20.02
C PHE A 16 21.24 -27.80 -19.26
N VAL A 17 20.94 -27.38 -18.04
CA VAL A 17 21.88 -26.70 -17.14
C VAL A 17 22.21 -27.60 -15.95
N VAL A 18 23.46 -27.55 -15.49
CA VAL A 18 23.88 -28.22 -14.26
C VAL A 18 23.28 -27.47 -13.08
N ILE A 19 22.62 -28.18 -12.17
CA ILE A 19 21.91 -27.55 -11.04
C ILE A 19 22.86 -26.71 -10.17
N ASP A 20 24.11 -27.15 -10.02
CA ASP A 20 25.10 -26.46 -9.20
C ASP A 20 25.63 -25.18 -9.86
N GLU A 21 25.42 -25.00 -11.17
CA GLU A 21 25.74 -23.80 -11.94
C GLU A 21 24.61 -22.75 -11.91
N ILE A 22 23.55 -23.00 -11.15
CA ILE A 22 22.44 -22.07 -10.97
C ILE A 22 22.60 -21.35 -9.62
N GLU A 23 22.68 -20.03 -9.69
CA GLU A 23 22.58 -19.12 -8.56
C GLU A 23 21.11 -18.96 -8.15
N LEU A 24 20.87 -19.05 -6.85
CA LEU A 24 19.58 -18.78 -6.24
C LEU A 24 19.68 -17.40 -5.57
N PRO A 25 19.00 -16.36 -6.08
CA PRO A 25 18.98 -15.04 -5.45
C PRO A 25 18.52 -15.10 -3.98
N ALA A 26 18.81 -14.09 -3.17
CA ALA A 26 18.25 -14.01 -1.81
C ALA A 26 16.73 -13.67 -1.85
N GLY A 27 15.98 -14.05 -0.80
CA GLY A 27 14.58 -13.61 -0.61
C GLY A 27 13.48 -14.51 -1.18
N TRP A 28 13.80 -15.75 -1.59
CA TRP A 28 12.76 -16.72 -1.97
C TRP A 28 11.95 -17.20 -0.77
N ARG A 29 10.69 -17.56 -1.03
CA ARG A 29 9.87 -18.33 -0.09
C ARG A 29 10.58 -19.62 0.34
N GLU A 30 10.31 -20.05 1.57
CA GLU A 30 10.73 -21.36 2.05
C GLU A 30 10.25 -22.46 1.09
N ILE A 31 11.10 -23.47 0.91
CA ILE A 31 10.75 -24.63 0.10
C ILE A 31 9.65 -25.38 0.84
N ASP A 32 8.61 -25.75 0.10
CA ASP A 32 7.52 -26.59 0.61
C ASP A 32 7.91 -28.06 0.36
N PRO A 33 8.24 -28.84 1.42
CA PRO A 33 8.69 -30.21 1.24
C PRO A 33 7.64 -31.11 0.59
N GLN A 34 6.35 -30.92 0.92
CA GLN A 34 5.25 -31.74 0.36
C GLN A 34 5.08 -31.48 -1.14
N LEU A 35 5.19 -30.21 -1.55
CA LEU A 35 5.16 -29.85 -2.95
C LEU A 35 6.36 -30.42 -3.72
N VAL A 36 7.56 -30.40 -3.12
CA VAL A 36 8.76 -30.99 -3.73
C VAL A 36 8.59 -32.50 -3.93
N GLU A 37 8.08 -33.21 -2.93
CA GLU A 37 7.83 -34.64 -3.02
C GLU A 37 6.81 -34.97 -4.12
N THR A 38 5.69 -34.24 -4.15
CA THR A 38 4.66 -34.39 -5.19
C THR A 38 5.24 -34.15 -6.59
N LEU A 39 6.06 -33.10 -6.74
CA LEU A 39 6.73 -32.80 -8.00
C LEU A 39 7.76 -33.87 -8.36
N ALA A 40 8.50 -34.43 -7.40
CA ALA A 40 9.47 -35.48 -7.64
C ALA A 40 8.80 -36.75 -8.18
N VAL A 41 7.64 -37.15 -7.62
CA VAL A 41 6.86 -38.29 -8.13
C VAL A 41 6.41 -38.04 -9.57
N SER A 42 5.82 -36.87 -9.86
CA SER A 42 5.39 -36.51 -11.21
C SER A 42 6.54 -36.45 -12.21
N ILE A 43 7.69 -35.86 -11.82
CA ILE A 43 8.89 -35.74 -12.66
C ILE A 43 9.57 -37.10 -12.90
N ALA A 44 9.45 -38.03 -11.96
CA ALA A 44 9.93 -39.40 -12.13
C ALA A 44 9.07 -40.19 -13.11
N ALA A 45 7.75 -40.01 -13.06
CA ALA A 45 6.78 -40.74 -13.89
C ALA A 45 6.68 -40.19 -15.32
N GLU A 46 6.56 -38.87 -15.48
CA GLU A 46 6.19 -38.23 -16.76
C GLU A 46 7.31 -37.33 -17.30
N GLY A 47 8.37 -37.14 -16.52
CA GLY A 47 9.44 -36.20 -16.82
C GLY A 47 9.09 -34.76 -16.42
N LEU A 48 10.01 -33.84 -16.66
CA LEU A 48 9.73 -32.43 -16.43
C LEU A 48 8.85 -31.94 -17.58
N HIS A 49 7.65 -31.43 -17.32
CA HIS A 49 6.79 -30.82 -18.35
C HIS A 49 7.20 -29.38 -18.64
N GLN A 50 7.32 -28.57 -17.59
CA GLN A 50 7.65 -27.14 -17.72
C GLN A 50 9.09 -26.88 -17.29
N PRO A 51 9.95 -26.37 -18.20
CA PRO A 51 11.33 -26.09 -17.86
C PRO A 51 11.41 -25.02 -16.77
N ILE A 52 12.55 -24.97 -16.07
CA ILE A 52 12.86 -23.80 -15.24
C ILE A 52 13.24 -22.62 -16.14
N LYS A 53 13.21 -21.40 -15.64
CA LYS A 53 13.70 -20.24 -16.39
C LYS A 53 14.91 -19.64 -15.69
N VAL A 54 15.96 -19.39 -16.46
CA VAL A 54 17.22 -18.83 -15.98
C VAL A 54 17.64 -17.68 -16.87
N ARG A 55 18.45 -16.76 -16.33
CA ARG A 55 19.13 -15.72 -17.10
C ARG A 55 20.65 -15.88 -16.95
N PRO A 56 21.45 -15.44 -17.93
CA PRO A 56 22.90 -15.37 -17.77
C PRO A 56 23.28 -14.48 -16.59
N ASN A 57 24.29 -14.88 -15.82
CA ASN A 57 24.85 -14.06 -14.75
C ASN A 57 25.86 -13.05 -15.34
N PRO A 58 25.67 -11.73 -15.13
CA PRO A 58 26.66 -10.74 -15.56
C PRO A 58 27.95 -10.79 -14.73
N ASP A 59 27.92 -11.37 -13.52
CA ASP A 59 29.12 -11.53 -12.69
C ASP A 59 29.99 -12.69 -13.19
N ARG A 60 31.19 -12.37 -13.69
CA ARG A 60 32.15 -13.36 -14.20
C ARG A 60 32.78 -14.22 -13.11
N GLY A 61 32.65 -13.88 -11.82
CA GLY A 61 33.13 -14.67 -10.69
C GLY A 61 32.07 -15.59 -10.06
N GLY A 62 30.81 -15.42 -10.44
CA GLY A 62 29.67 -16.17 -9.92
C GLY A 62 29.31 -17.41 -10.73
N LYS A 63 28.20 -18.05 -10.36
CA LYS A 63 27.64 -19.14 -11.16
C LYS A 63 27.08 -18.59 -12.48
N PRO A 64 27.20 -19.30 -13.61
CA PRO A 64 26.89 -18.74 -14.93
C PRO A 64 25.40 -18.42 -15.16
N PHE A 65 24.50 -19.01 -14.38
CA PHE A 65 23.05 -18.79 -14.51
C PHE A 65 22.44 -18.29 -13.20
N VAL A 66 21.49 -17.37 -13.29
CA VAL A 66 20.66 -16.92 -12.17
C VAL A 66 19.23 -17.42 -12.37
N LEU A 67 18.64 -18.05 -11.34
CA LEU A 67 17.28 -18.56 -11.39
C LEU A 67 16.26 -17.41 -11.48
N VAL A 68 15.36 -17.50 -12.46
CA VAL A 68 14.18 -16.61 -12.60
C VAL A 68 12.94 -17.25 -11.97
N PHE A 69 12.64 -18.52 -12.27
CA PHE A 69 11.58 -19.27 -11.57
C PHE A 69 11.78 -20.78 -11.65
N GLY A 70 11.10 -21.52 -10.77
CA GLY A 70 11.11 -22.99 -10.76
C GLY A 70 11.95 -23.63 -9.65
N ARG A 71 12.16 -22.94 -8.52
CA ARG A 71 12.97 -23.44 -7.39
C ARG A 71 12.54 -24.83 -6.90
N HIS A 72 11.24 -25.07 -6.69
CA HIS A 72 10.75 -26.39 -6.25
C HIS A 72 11.06 -27.52 -7.25
N ARG A 73 11.15 -27.23 -8.55
CA ARG A 73 11.54 -28.24 -9.56
C ARG A 73 13.02 -28.58 -9.50
N ILE A 74 13.87 -27.60 -9.15
CA ILE A 74 15.30 -27.84 -8.89
C ILE A 74 15.46 -28.76 -7.69
N GLU A 75 14.75 -28.48 -6.60
CA GLU A 75 14.80 -29.34 -5.39
C GLU A 75 14.22 -30.73 -5.66
N ALA A 76 13.16 -30.85 -6.47
CA ALA A 76 12.64 -32.14 -6.90
C ALA A 76 13.69 -32.91 -7.74
N HIS A 77 14.42 -32.26 -8.64
CA HIS A 77 15.51 -32.91 -9.38
C HIS A 77 16.66 -33.35 -8.47
N ARG A 78 17.02 -32.54 -7.46
CA ARG A 78 18.00 -32.94 -6.43
C ARG A 78 17.55 -34.15 -5.65
N THR A 79 16.28 -34.19 -5.24
CA THR A 79 15.67 -35.33 -4.52
C THR A 79 15.72 -36.62 -5.36
N LEU A 80 15.55 -36.49 -6.68
CA LEU A 80 15.67 -37.60 -7.63
C LEU A 80 17.13 -37.96 -8.01
N GLY A 81 18.14 -37.30 -7.42
CA GLY A 81 19.55 -37.51 -7.75
C GLY A 81 19.97 -37.05 -9.15
N ARG A 82 19.15 -36.22 -9.82
CA ARG A 82 19.45 -35.69 -11.16
C ARG A 82 20.35 -34.47 -11.04
N ARG A 83 21.44 -34.45 -11.82
CA ARG A 83 22.44 -33.35 -11.82
C ARG A 83 22.12 -32.21 -12.78
N GLN A 84 21.32 -32.48 -13.80
CA GLN A 84 20.95 -31.53 -14.83
C GLN A 84 19.43 -31.37 -14.89
N ILE A 85 19.00 -30.15 -15.21
CA ILE A 85 17.59 -29.81 -15.37
C ILE A 85 17.40 -29.00 -16.65
N ARG A 86 16.27 -29.20 -17.31
CA ARG A 86 15.91 -28.48 -18.53
C ARG A 86 15.48 -27.05 -18.17
N ALA A 87 16.17 -26.07 -18.75
CA ALA A 87 15.99 -24.65 -18.49
C ALA A 87 15.80 -23.85 -19.78
N GLN A 88 14.93 -22.85 -19.72
CA GLN A 88 14.79 -21.82 -20.74
C GLN A 88 15.71 -20.66 -20.37
N VAL A 89 16.68 -20.36 -21.24
CA VAL A 89 17.57 -19.21 -21.06
C VAL A 89 16.88 -18.00 -21.68
N CYS A 90 16.72 -16.94 -20.89
CA CYS A 90 16.19 -15.68 -21.38
C CYS A 90 17.21 -14.57 -21.12
N ASP A 91 17.51 -13.80 -22.15
CA ASP A 91 18.31 -12.59 -22.02
C ASP A 91 17.40 -11.48 -21.47
N MET A 92 17.45 -11.29 -20.15
CA MET A 92 16.66 -10.30 -19.44
C MET A 92 17.47 -9.68 -18.32
N ASP A 93 17.25 -8.39 -18.08
CA ASP A 93 17.87 -7.70 -16.97
C ASP A 93 17.35 -8.22 -15.62
N ALA A 94 18.02 -7.86 -14.53
CA ALA A 94 17.67 -8.35 -13.19
C ALA A 94 16.26 -7.93 -12.74
N LYS A 95 15.76 -6.76 -13.17
CA LYS A 95 14.44 -6.25 -12.79
C LYS A 95 13.34 -6.95 -13.59
N ASP A 96 13.55 -7.15 -14.87
CA ASP A 96 12.68 -7.89 -15.78
C ASP A 96 12.55 -9.35 -15.33
N ALA A 97 13.65 -9.95 -14.87
CA ALA A 97 13.65 -11.27 -14.24
C ALA A 97 12.81 -11.31 -12.96
N GLU A 98 13.00 -10.35 -12.04
CA GLU A 98 12.19 -10.25 -10.82
C GLU A 98 10.68 -10.13 -11.15
N MET A 99 10.33 -9.34 -12.18
CA MET A 99 8.93 -9.20 -12.60
C MET A 99 8.39 -10.46 -13.29
N ALA A 100 9.23 -11.18 -14.04
CA ALA A 100 8.86 -12.49 -14.58
C ALA A 100 8.58 -13.50 -13.45
N THR A 101 9.38 -13.48 -12.37
CA THR A 101 9.13 -14.28 -11.16
C THR A 101 7.82 -13.88 -10.47
N ILE A 102 7.57 -12.58 -10.30
CA ILE A 102 6.37 -12.06 -9.66
C ILE A 102 5.13 -12.44 -10.46
N SER A 103 5.15 -12.22 -11.78
CA SER A 103 4.03 -12.56 -12.65
C SER A 103 3.72 -14.05 -12.60
N GLU A 104 4.71 -14.94 -12.77
CA GLU A 104 4.55 -16.40 -12.68
C GLU A 104 3.92 -16.86 -11.36
N ASN A 105 4.34 -16.25 -10.24
CA ASN A 105 3.78 -16.53 -8.93
C ASN A 105 2.32 -16.09 -8.78
N LEU A 106 1.93 -14.99 -9.44
CA LEU A 106 0.52 -14.54 -9.47
C LEU A 106 -0.38 -15.50 -10.27
N PHE A 107 0.17 -16.27 -11.22
CA PHE A 107 -0.59 -17.27 -12.00
C PHE A 107 -0.85 -18.57 -11.22
N ARG A 108 0.10 -19.04 -10.39
CA ARG A 108 0.13 -20.45 -9.96
C ARG A 108 -0.16 -20.73 -8.50
N ASN A 109 0.17 -19.83 -7.59
CA ASN A 109 0.03 -20.08 -6.15
C ASN A 109 -0.94 -19.09 -5.50
N PRO A 110 -1.80 -19.53 -4.57
CA PRO A 110 -2.53 -18.61 -3.72
C PRO A 110 -1.53 -17.91 -2.77
N LEU A 111 -1.08 -16.72 -3.16
CA LEU A 111 -0.31 -15.83 -2.29
C LEU A 111 -1.18 -15.39 -1.10
N LYS A 112 -0.54 -15.08 0.04
CA LYS A 112 -1.23 -14.32 1.09
C LYS A 112 -1.66 -12.98 0.48
N LYS A 113 -2.84 -12.47 0.86
CA LYS A 113 -3.38 -11.23 0.27
C LYS A 113 -2.39 -10.05 0.35
N GLU A 114 -1.67 -9.91 1.45
CA GLU A 114 -0.67 -8.87 1.65
C GLU A 114 0.48 -8.96 0.64
N GLU A 115 0.97 -10.19 0.40
CA GLU A 115 2.02 -10.46 -0.59
C GLU A 115 1.49 -10.28 -2.03
N TYR A 116 0.25 -10.68 -2.29
CA TYR A 116 -0.43 -10.44 -3.56
C TYR A 116 -0.46 -8.94 -3.89
N PHE A 117 -0.89 -8.08 -2.96
CA PHE A 117 -0.97 -6.64 -3.21
C PHE A 117 0.42 -5.99 -3.36
N ASP A 118 1.43 -6.44 -2.60
CA ASP A 118 2.82 -5.99 -2.76
C ASP A 118 3.38 -6.34 -4.15
N HIS A 119 3.15 -7.57 -4.60
CA HIS A 119 3.54 -8.04 -5.93
C HIS A 119 2.84 -7.27 -7.05
N VAL A 120 1.53 -7.03 -6.92
CA VAL A 120 0.77 -6.21 -7.87
C VAL A 120 1.30 -4.78 -7.91
N ALA A 121 1.67 -4.19 -6.77
CA ALA A 121 2.23 -2.84 -6.70
C ALA A 121 3.57 -2.74 -7.44
N LYS A 122 4.49 -3.67 -7.16
CA LYS A 122 5.80 -3.75 -7.82
C LYS A 122 5.67 -3.95 -9.32
N TRP A 123 4.83 -4.89 -9.75
CA TRP A 123 4.61 -5.16 -11.16
C TRP A 123 3.95 -3.98 -11.87
N HIS A 124 2.98 -3.31 -11.24
CA HIS A 124 2.37 -2.10 -11.79
C HIS A 124 3.41 -0.98 -11.96
N ALA A 125 4.27 -0.75 -10.97
CA ALA A 125 5.29 0.29 -11.02
C ALA A 125 6.30 0.04 -12.15
N TRP A 126 6.80 -1.20 -12.28
CA TRP A 126 7.67 -1.58 -13.38
C TRP A 126 6.97 -1.47 -14.73
N TYR A 127 5.74 -1.97 -14.87
CA TYR A 127 5.01 -1.95 -16.14
C TYR A 127 4.72 -0.52 -16.60
N THR A 128 4.35 0.37 -15.68
CA THR A 128 4.10 1.78 -15.97
C THR A 128 5.38 2.51 -16.39
N ALA A 129 6.53 2.13 -15.82
CA ALA A 129 7.83 2.68 -16.21
C ALA A 129 8.28 2.15 -17.59
N LYS A 130 8.00 0.87 -17.90
CA LYS A 130 8.39 0.23 -19.16
C LYS A 130 7.48 0.57 -20.34
N PHE A 131 6.19 0.77 -20.09
CA PHE A 131 5.17 1.11 -21.10
C PHE A 131 4.35 2.35 -20.69
N PRO A 132 4.94 3.57 -20.72
CA PRO A 132 4.24 4.80 -20.35
C PRO A 132 2.95 5.04 -21.16
N GLU A 133 2.95 4.67 -22.44
CA GLU A 133 1.84 4.79 -23.39
C GLU A 133 0.61 3.96 -23.00
N ALA A 134 0.79 2.84 -22.30
CA ALA A 134 -0.30 1.98 -21.81
C ALA A 134 -1.17 2.67 -20.73
N GLY A 135 -0.63 3.67 -20.03
CA GLY A 135 -1.36 4.44 -19.01
C GLY A 135 -2.40 5.40 -19.58
N SER A 136 -2.24 5.83 -20.84
CA SER A 136 -3.15 6.76 -21.52
C SER A 136 -4.50 6.13 -21.87
N GLN A 137 -4.51 4.83 -22.19
CA GLN A 137 -5.72 4.11 -22.60
C GLN A 137 -6.74 3.93 -21.48
N GLY A 138 -6.29 3.86 -20.21
CA GLY A 138 -7.17 3.73 -19.05
C GLY A 138 -8.06 4.97 -18.81
N LYS A 139 -7.56 6.17 -19.14
CA LYS A 139 -8.31 7.42 -18.98
C LYS A 139 -9.45 7.54 -20.00
N GLY A 140 -9.24 7.10 -21.25
CA GLY A 140 -10.26 7.16 -22.31
C GLY A 140 -11.46 6.26 -22.04
N VAL A 141 -11.24 5.05 -21.54
CA VAL A 141 -12.33 4.09 -21.24
C VAL A 141 -13.17 4.55 -20.04
N ILE A 142 -12.53 5.13 -19.00
CA ILE A 142 -13.23 5.68 -17.83
C ILE A 142 -14.04 6.93 -18.23
N ALA A 143 -13.45 7.84 -19.01
CA ALA A 143 -14.15 9.03 -19.50
C ALA A 143 -15.35 8.67 -20.39
N ALA A 144 -15.22 7.65 -21.25
CA ALA A 144 -16.32 7.15 -22.07
C ALA A 144 -17.43 6.49 -21.23
N ALA A 145 -17.07 5.74 -20.18
CA ALA A 145 -18.04 5.12 -19.28
C ALA A 145 -18.77 6.16 -18.40
N GLU A 146 -18.08 7.19 -17.91
CA GLU A 146 -18.68 8.29 -17.17
C GLU A 146 -19.59 9.15 -18.05
N ARG A 147 -19.19 9.39 -19.31
CA ARG A 147 -20.01 10.10 -20.30
C ARG A 147 -21.31 9.32 -20.58
N ARG A 148 -21.23 8.00 -20.84
CA ARG A 148 -22.42 7.13 -21.01
C ARG A 148 -23.33 7.14 -19.79
N LYS A 149 -22.75 7.20 -18.58
CA LYS A 149 -23.51 7.22 -17.33
C LYS A 149 -24.23 8.57 -17.12
N ARG A 150 -23.61 9.69 -17.51
CA ARG A 150 -24.22 11.02 -17.53
C ARG A 150 -25.30 11.13 -18.60
N GLU A 151 -25.06 10.59 -19.79
CA GLU A 151 -26.04 10.54 -20.89
C GLU A 151 -27.26 9.69 -20.51
N ALA A 152 -27.06 8.53 -19.88
CA ALA A 152 -28.15 7.68 -19.38
C ALA A 152 -28.94 8.35 -18.24
N ALA A 153 -28.29 9.12 -17.36
CA ALA A 153 -28.97 9.88 -16.31
C ALA A 153 -29.79 11.04 -16.89
N ALA A 154 -29.25 11.75 -17.89
CA ALA A 154 -29.96 12.83 -18.59
C ALA A 154 -31.16 12.32 -19.41
N GLN A 155 -31.08 11.11 -19.97
CA GLN A 155 -32.19 10.48 -20.68
C GLN A 155 -33.25 9.86 -19.74
N GLY A 156 -32.88 9.54 -18.49
CA GLY A 156 -33.79 9.03 -17.47
C GLY A 156 -34.78 10.08 -16.93
N GLU A 157 -34.39 11.35 -16.88
CA GLU A 157 -35.25 12.44 -16.38
C GLU A 157 -36.26 12.94 -17.42
N SER A 158 -36.03 12.69 -18.72
CA SER A 158 -36.95 13.10 -19.80
C SER A 158 -38.12 12.11 -20.04
N ARG A 159 -38.05 10.88 -19.49
CA ARG A 159 -39.04 9.82 -19.78
C ARG A 159 -40.32 9.87 -18.93
N VAL A 160 -40.41 10.74 -17.92
CA VAL A 160 -41.62 10.86 -17.07
C VAL A 160 -42.66 11.86 -17.62
N ARG A 161 -42.37 12.58 -18.73
CA ARG A 161 -43.26 13.66 -19.19
C ARG A 161 -43.53 13.70 -20.69
N ARG A 162 -43.89 12.59 -21.32
CA ARG A 162 -44.71 12.62 -22.56
C ARG A 162 -45.35 11.27 -22.87
N THR A 163 -46.55 11.03 -22.36
CA THR A 163 -47.52 10.11 -22.98
C THR A 163 -48.45 10.94 -23.86
N GLN A 164 -48.42 10.69 -25.17
CA GLN A 164 -49.57 10.65 -26.12
C GLN A 164 -49.11 10.95 -27.57
N GLY A 165 -49.43 10.00 -28.48
CA GLY A 165 -49.52 10.10 -29.96
C GLY A 165 -48.21 10.36 -30.71
N SER A 166 -47.90 9.80 -31.88
CA SER A 166 -48.59 8.94 -32.85
C SER A 166 -47.53 8.39 -33.84
N GLU A 167 -47.95 7.50 -34.72
CA GLU A 167 -47.23 6.61 -35.64
C GLU A 167 -46.21 7.23 -36.63
N ALA A 168 -45.10 6.47 -36.85
CA ALA A 168 -44.32 6.14 -38.08
C ALA A 168 -43.92 7.25 -39.12
N PRO A 169 -42.92 7.05 -40.03
CA PRO A 169 -42.22 5.80 -40.39
C PRO A 169 -40.67 5.90 -40.52
N VAL A 170 -40.11 4.73 -40.83
CA VAL A 170 -38.71 4.39 -41.13
C VAL A 170 -38.26 5.00 -42.47
N THR A 171 -37.07 5.59 -42.51
CA THR A 171 -36.32 5.80 -43.77
C THR A 171 -34.88 5.35 -43.60
N GLU A 172 -34.49 4.43 -44.48
CA GLU A 172 -33.12 4.04 -44.80
C GLU A 172 -32.29 5.22 -45.33
N ASP A 173 -30.98 4.99 -45.25
CA ASP A 173 -29.93 5.57 -46.09
C ASP A 173 -29.29 6.90 -45.65
N SER A 174 -28.02 6.80 -45.24
CA SER A 174 -26.91 7.56 -45.81
C SER A 174 -25.68 7.48 -44.89
N ARG A 175 -24.76 6.61 -45.29
CA ARG A 175 -23.35 6.60 -44.88
C ARG A 175 -22.63 7.75 -45.58
N PRO A 176 -21.69 8.46 -44.93
CA PRO A 176 -20.59 9.06 -45.67
C PRO A 176 -19.25 8.44 -45.27
N GLU A 177 -18.58 7.91 -46.29
CA GLU A 177 -17.13 7.72 -46.37
C GLU A 177 -16.45 9.10 -46.43
N SER A 178 -15.48 9.39 -45.59
CA SER A 178 -14.03 9.46 -45.90
C SER A 178 -13.48 10.50 -44.89
N ALA A 179 -12.26 10.44 -44.38
CA ALA A 179 -11.01 10.33 -45.09
C ALA A 179 -9.95 9.62 -44.22
N ALA A 180 -9.29 8.65 -44.84
CA ALA A 180 -8.01 8.13 -44.40
C ALA A 180 -6.92 9.09 -44.88
N GLU A 181 -6.01 9.49 -43.99
CA GLU A 181 -4.70 9.98 -44.38
C GLU A 181 -3.70 9.72 -43.25
N GLY A 182 -2.65 8.96 -43.55
CA GLY A 182 -1.39 8.92 -42.81
C GLY A 182 -1.14 7.72 -41.88
N VAL A 183 -0.89 6.53 -42.45
CA VAL A 183 -0.20 5.43 -41.75
C VAL A 183 1.31 5.67 -41.84
N PRO A 184 2.05 5.52 -40.73
CA PRO A 184 3.35 4.86 -40.84
C PRO A 184 3.61 3.79 -39.76
N ALA A 185 4.21 2.69 -40.26
CA ALA A 185 5.11 1.73 -39.61
C ALA A 185 4.54 0.64 -38.65
N GLU A 186 4.42 -0.57 -39.21
CA GLU A 186 4.66 -1.92 -38.67
C GLU A 186 4.47 -2.20 -37.15
N ASP A 187 3.30 -2.77 -36.84
CA ASP A 187 3.08 -4.03 -36.09
C ASP A 187 3.78 -4.27 -34.73
N ALA A 188 3.32 -3.53 -33.72
CA ALA A 188 3.02 -4.13 -32.42
C ALA A 188 1.70 -3.53 -31.91
N ALA A 189 0.69 -4.38 -31.64
CA ALA A 189 -0.53 -3.92 -31.02
C ALA A 189 -0.21 -3.10 -29.75
N PRO A 190 -0.80 -1.91 -29.55
CA PRO A 190 -0.42 -1.03 -28.47
C PRO A 190 -0.54 -1.77 -27.12
N PRO A 191 0.43 -1.58 -26.21
CA PRO A 191 0.51 -2.39 -25.00
C PRO A 191 -0.76 -2.23 -24.16
N LYS A 192 -1.35 -3.36 -23.77
CA LYS A 192 -2.58 -3.42 -22.99
C LYS A 192 -2.43 -2.58 -21.71
N SER A 193 -3.51 -1.98 -21.22
CA SER A 193 -3.49 -1.35 -19.88
C SER A 193 -3.11 -2.38 -18.81
N PHE A 194 -2.32 -2.00 -17.79
CA PHE A 194 -1.88 -2.93 -16.74
C PHE A 194 -3.01 -3.72 -16.06
N PRO A 195 -4.18 -3.13 -15.72
CA PRO A 195 -5.29 -3.90 -15.16
C PRO A 195 -5.78 -5.04 -16.07
N ARG A 196 -5.65 -4.88 -17.39
CA ARG A 196 -5.98 -5.95 -18.35
C ARG A 196 -4.88 -7.02 -18.39
N VAL A 197 -3.61 -6.64 -18.30
CA VAL A 197 -2.49 -7.57 -18.14
C VAL A 197 -2.66 -8.41 -16.86
N LEU A 198 -2.99 -7.76 -15.74
CA LEU A 198 -3.24 -8.44 -14.47
C LEU A 198 -4.48 -9.36 -14.53
N ALA A 199 -5.54 -8.94 -15.22
CA ALA A 199 -6.75 -9.75 -15.41
C ALA A 199 -6.45 -11.01 -16.22
N ASP A 200 -5.78 -10.86 -17.36
CA ASP A 200 -5.32 -11.96 -18.21
C ASP A 200 -4.40 -12.89 -17.40
N ALA A 201 -3.56 -12.32 -16.52
CA ALA A 201 -2.62 -13.09 -15.73
C ALA A 201 -3.24 -13.87 -14.55
N THR A 202 -4.28 -13.33 -13.93
CA THR A 202 -4.86 -13.93 -12.73
C THR A 202 -6.16 -14.70 -13.01
N GLY A 203 -6.62 -14.71 -14.27
CA GLY A 203 -7.93 -15.25 -14.66
C GLY A 203 -9.11 -14.47 -14.06
N GLN A 204 -8.88 -13.26 -13.54
CA GLN A 204 -9.89 -12.45 -12.89
C GLN A 204 -10.55 -11.48 -13.86
N SER A 205 -11.76 -11.01 -13.53
CA SER A 205 -12.39 -9.93 -14.31
C SER A 205 -11.55 -8.65 -14.30
N VAL A 206 -11.55 -7.91 -15.43
CA VAL A 206 -10.86 -6.62 -15.54
C VAL A 206 -11.25 -5.65 -14.42
N ARG A 207 -12.52 -5.65 -14.01
CA ARG A 207 -13.01 -4.80 -12.91
C ARG A 207 -12.38 -5.17 -11.56
N LYS A 208 -12.18 -6.46 -11.30
CA LYS A 208 -11.50 -6.92 -10.08
C LYS A 208 -10.02 -6.53 -10.12
N ALA A 209 -9.34 -6.77 -11.25
CA ALA A 209 -7.94 -6.37 -11.43
C ALA A 209 -7.76 -4.85 -11.27
N GLN A 210 -8.67 -4.02 -11.80
CA GLN A 210 -8.64 -2.56 -11.58
C GLN A 210 -8.74 -2.18 -10.10
N ARG A 211 -9.64 -2.83 -9.34
CA ARG A 211 -9.75 -2.61 -7.90
C ARG A 211 -8.47 -3.03 -7.19
N ASP A 212 -7.90 -4.17 -7.57
CA ASP A 212 -6.73 -4.71 -6.90
C ASP A 212 -5.48 -3.86 -7.18
N VAL A 213 -5.33 -3.33 -8.41
CA VAL A 213 -4.33 -2.30 -8.76
C VAL A 213 -4.53 -1.03 -7.93
N LYS A 214 -5.77 -0.55 -7.80
CA LYS A 214 -6.07 0.64 -6.99
C LYS A 214 -5.67 0.44 -5.53
N LYS A 215 -5.93 -0.73 -4.96
CA LYS A 215 -5.54 -1.05 -3.58
C LYS A 215 -4.02 -1.16 -3.44
N ALA A 216 -3.37 -1.91 -4.33
CA ALA A 216 -1.92 -2.10 -4.35
C ALA A 216 -1.15 -0.77 -4.46
N THR A 217 -1.69 0.20 -5.20
CA THR A 217 -1.06 1.52 -5.38
C THR A 217 -1.40 2.53 -4.29
N ARG A 218 -2.43 2.29 -3.47
CA ARG A 218 -2.93 3.24 -2.46
C ARG A 218 -2.63 2.83 -1.03
N PHE A 219 -2.28 1.59 -0.78
CA PHE A 219 -1.98 1.06 0.55
C PHE A 219 -0.59 0.46 0.60
N ALA A 220 0.09 0.66 1.73
CA ALA A 220 1.31 -0.06 2.05
C ALA A 220 1.00 -1.52 2.49
N LYS A 221 2.03 -2.38 2.47
CA LYS A 221 1.89 -3.82 2.78
C LYS A 221 1.35 -4.05 4.21
N ASP A 222 1.83 -3.30 5.18
CA ASP A 222 1.39 -3.33 6.58
C ASP A 222 -0.05 -2.80 6.75
N GLU A 223 -0.42 -1.74 6.03
CA GLU A 223 -1.78 -1.21 6.01
C GLU A 223 -2.80 -2.25 5.47
N VAL A 224 -2.45 -2.98 4.41
CA VAL A 224 -3.27 -4.08 3.90
C VAL A 224 -3.44 -5.17 4.97
N SER A 225 -2.36 -5.51 5.69
CA SER A 225 -2.42 -6.49 6.79
C SER A 225 -3.38 -6.04 7.89
N ILE A 226 -3.37 -4.76 8.25
CA ILE A 226 -4.29 -4.18 9.24
C ILE A 226 -5.75 -4.29 8.77
N LEU A 227 -6.03 -3.90 7.52
CA LEU A 227 -7.38 -3.92 6.96
C LEU A 227 -7.95 -5.35 6.90
N GLU A 228 -7.11 -6.35 6.59
CA GLU A 228 -7.49 -7.76 6.60
C GLU A 228 -7.70 -8.29 8.03
N LYS A 229 -6.79 -8.02 8.97
CA LYS A 229 -6.91 -8.42 10.38
C LYS A 229 -8.17 -7.85 11.04
N LYS A 230 -8.53 -6.61 10.70
CA LYS A 230 -9.73 -5.92 11.19
C LYS A 230 -10.98 -6.24 10.35
N LYS A 231 -10.89 -7.13 9.36
CA LYS A 231 -12.00 -7.58 8.49
C LYS A 231 -12.78 -6.42 7.85
N VAL A 232 -12.08 -5.37 7.44
CA VAL A 232 -12.70 -4.19 6.79
C VAL A 232 -13.26 -4.59 5.43
N SER A 233 -14.54 -4.31 5.17
CA SER A 233 -15.20 -4.70 3.91
C SER A 233 -14.58 -4.04 2.67
N ASN A 234 -14.70 -4.69 1.51
CA ASN A 234 -14.17 -4.14 0.24
C ASN A 234 -14.72 -2.74 -0.07
N HIS A 235 -15.99 -2.48 0.24
CA HIS A 235 -16.62 -1.17 0.05
C HIS A 235 -15.97 -0.09 0.91
N LEU A 236 -15.66 -0.42 2.17
CA LEU A 236 -14.99 0.51 3.08
C LEU A 236 -13.53 0.72 2.67
N GLN A 237 -12.82 -0.33 2.27
CA GLN A 237 -11.48 -0.20 1.71
C GLN A 237 -11.47 0.70 0.47
N ASP A 238 -12.47 0.59 -0.42
CA ASP A 238 -12.60 1.45 -1.60
C ASP A 238 -12.85 2.93 -1.21
N LYS A 239 -13.61 3.19 -0.13
CA LYS A 239 -13.80 4.54 0.44
C LYS A 239 -12.52 5.09 1.06
N ILE A 240 -11.74 4.28 1.78
CA ILE A 240 -10.45 4.67 2.36
C ILE A 240 -9.45 4.98 1.23
N ALA A 241 -9.37 4.13 0.21
CA ALA A 241 -8.51 4.34 -0.96
C ALA A 241 -8.86 5.59 -1.76
N ALA A 242 -10.10 6.09 -1.65
CA ALA A 242 -10.55 7.33 -2.27
C ALA A 242 -10.12 8.59 -1.49
N ILE A 243 -9.54 8.46 -0.29
CA ILE A 243 -8.95 9.58 0.44
C ILE A 243 -7.69 10.02 -0.33
N ALA A 244 -7.76 11.24 -0.89
CA ALA A 244 -6.74 11.78 -1.79
C ALA A 244 -5.39 11.95 -1.09
N ASP A 245 -5.42 12.58 0.10
CA ASP A 245 -4.24 12.79 0.94
C ASP A 245 -3.72 11.44 1.51
N PRO A 246 -2.49 11.03 1.17
CA PRO A 246 -1.88 9.81 1.72
C PRO A 246 -1.81 9.83 3.25
N ILE A 247 -1.56 10.99 3.87
CA ILE A 247 -1.41 11.10 5.34
C ILE A 247 -2.72 10.78 6.02
N ARG A 248 -3.82 11.44 5.60
CA ARG A 248 -5.17 11.19 6.14
C ARG A 248 -5.64 9.76 5.88
N ARG A 249 -5.22 9.16 4.77
CA ARG A 249 -5.51 7.75 4.47
C ARG A 249 -4.85 6.83 5.49
N SER A 250 -3.57 7.03 5.79
CA SER A 250 -2.84 6.26 6.79
C SER A 250 -3.36 6.53 8.22
N GLU A 251 -3.76 7.77 8.54
CA GLU A 251 -4.43 8.10 9.80
C GLU A 251 -5.75 7.32 9.96
N CYS A 252 -6.57 7.27 8.91
CA CYS A 252 -7.80 6.46 8.90
C CYS A 252 -7.51 4.99 9.24
N ILE A 253 -6.47 4.40 8.65
CA ILE A 253 -6.09 3.00 8.89
C ILE A 253 -5.55 2.82 10.32
N THR A 254 -4.83 3.81 10.84
CA THR A 254 -4.34 3.82 12.23
C THR A 254 -5.48 3.89 13.25
N PHE A 255 -6.52 4.67 12.97
CA PHE A 255 -7.73 4.70 13.78
C PHE A 255 -8.41 3.32 13.80
N ILE A 256 -8.54 2.68 12.64
CA ILE A 256 -9.08 1.31 12.52
C ILE A 256 -8.21 0.30 13.30
N ALA A 257 -6.88 0.42 13.20
CA ALA A 257 -5.95 -0.43 13.95
C ALA A 257 -6.19 -0.31 15.47
N SER A 258 -6.43 0.93 15.94
CA SER A 258 -6.74 1.28 17.33
C SER A 258 -8.14 0.83 17.79
N GLY A 259 -8.95 0.20 16.91
CA GLY A 259 -10.29 -0.26 17.25
C GLY A 259 -11.42 0.71 16.91
N MET A 260 -11.15 1.83 16.24
CA MET A 260 -12.20 2.72 15.74
C MET A 260 -13.00 2.04 14.63
N ASP A 261 -14.32 2.23 14.63
CA ASP A 261 -15.17 1.82 13.53
C ASP A 261 -14.68 2.40 12.19
N PRO A 262 -14.58 1.61 11.11
CA PRO A 262 -14.07 2.10 9.83
C PRO A 262 -14.86 3.25 9.21
N GLU A 263 -16.18 3.33 9.38
CA GLU A 263 -16.95 4.45 8.85
C GLU A 263 -16.63 5.73 9.61
N GLN A 264 -16.49 5.64 10.93
CA GLN A 264 -16.07 6.77 11.75
C GLN A 264 -14.64 7.20 11.43
N ALA A 265 -13.71 6.26 11.26
CA ALA A 265 -12.33 6.56 10.90
C ALA A 265 -12.22 7.32 9.56
N ILE A 266 -13.05 6.95 8.57
CA ILE A 266 -13.14 7.66 7.29
C ILE A 266 -13.69 9.08 7.48
N ARG A 267 -14.69 9.26 8.35
CA ARG A 267 -15.24 10.59 8.66
C ARG A 267 -14.21 11.49 9.33
N GLU A 268 -13.51 10.99 10.34
CA GLU A 268 -12.46 11.73 11.06
C GLU A 268 -11.32 12.13 10.11
N ALA A 269 -10.84 11.20 9.30
CA ALA A 269 -9.80 11.48 8.31
C ALA A 269 -10.22 12.52 7.26
N LYS A 270 -11.50 12.53 6.86
CA LYS A 270 -12.04 13.55 5.93
C LYS A 270 -12.25 14.91 6.60
N ALA A 271 -12.76 14.92 7.82
CA ALA A 271 -13.08 16.12 8.58
C ALA A 271 -11.84 16.96 8.90
N GLY A 272 -10.66 16.32 8.98
CA GLY A 272 -9.34 16.93 8.96
C GLY A 272 -9.23 18.27 9.68
N ARG A 273 -8.80 18.27 10.94
CA ARG A 273 -8.11 19.44 11.46
C ARG A 273 -6.85 19.64 10.59
N PRO A 274 -6.52 20.87 10.15
CA PRO A 274 -5.26 21.09 9.46
C PRO A 274 -4.13 20.57 10.37
N ALA A 275 -3.16 19.88 9.77
CA ALA A 275 -1.85 19.78 10.41
C ALA A 275 -1.44 21.21 10.77
N PRO A 276 -0.96 21.49 11.99
CA PRO A 276 -0.50 22.83 12.31
C PRO A 276 0.48 23.24 11.21
N ASP A 277 0.16 24.34 10.52
CA ASP A 277 0.92 24.80 9.36
C ASP A 277 2.38 24.94 9.76
N GLY A 278 3.23 24.12 9.12
CA GLY A 278 4.63 23.99 9.50
C GLY A 278 4.79 23.22 10.83
N ALA A 279 5.00 21.92 10.74
CA ALA A 279 5.67 21.16 11.79
C ALA A 279 7.17 21.56 11.86
N THR A 280 7.46 22.84 12.03
CA THR A 280 8.70 23.23 12.68
C THR A 280 8.55 22.85 14.14
N VAL A 281 9.59 22.21 14.70
CA VAL A 281 9.77 22.20 16.14
C VAL A 281 9.91 23.67 16.52
N THR A 282 8.81 24.32 16.92
CA THR A 282 8.87 25.67 17.47
C THR A 282 9.79 25.61 18.68
N GLU A 283 10.59 26.66 18.87
CA GLU A 283 11.45 26.78 20.03
C GLU A 283 10.58 26.70 21.28
N VAL A 284 10.53 25.52 21.90
CA VAL A 284 10.37 25.45 23.34
C VAL A 284 11.66 26.06 23.86
N ARG A 285 11.66 27.40 24.01
CA ARG A 285 12.62 28.10 24.84
C ARG A 285 12.60 27.31 26.15
N PRO A 286 13.75 26.83 26.67
CA PRO A 286 13.75 26.33 28.03
C PRO A 286 13.23 27.52 28.84
N GLU A 287 12.00 27.43 29.34
CA GLU A 287 11.53 28.45 30.26
C GLU A 287 12.56 28.44 31.38
N GLY A 288 13.25 29.57 31.45
CA GLY A 288 14.30 29.81 32.42
C GLY A 288 13.74 29.56 33.81
N GLY A 289 14.59 29.00 34.64
CA GLY A 289 14.27 28.67 36.01
C GLY A 289 14.20 27.17 36.17
N THR A 290 15.35 26.56 36.45
CA THR A 290 15.39 25.49 37.42
C THR A 290 14.61 25.92 38.67
N PRO A 291 13.67 25.12 39.19
CA PRO A 291 13.49 25.01 40.62
C PRO A 291 13.93 23.57 40.94
N SER A 292 15.24 23.34 40.87
CA SER A 292 15.86 22.06 41.23
C SER A 292 15.80 21.76 42.73
N GLY A 293 15.08 22.57 43.52
CA GLY A 293 14.87 22.35 44.95
C GLY A 293 13.42 22.04 45.33
N GLU A 294 12.43 22.81 44.87
CA GLU A 294 11.06 22.75 45.43
C GLU A 294 10.08 21.75 44.76
N LEU A 295 10.39 21.22 43.56
CA LEU A 295 9.48 20.31 42.83
C LEU A 295 9.73 18.82 43.11
N ALA A 296 10.86 18.48 43.75
CA ALA A 296 11.25 17.10 44.04
C ALA A 296 10.53 16.56 45.29
N ASP A 297 10.18 17.43 46.24
CA ASP A 297 9.56 17.05 47.52
C ASP A 297 8.02 17.11 47.53
N MET A 298 7.40 17.49 46.41
CA MET A 298 5.94 17.60 46.28
C MET A 298 5.35 16.23 45.95
N SER A 299 4.37 15.78 46.75
CA SER A 299 3.65 14.53 46.49
C SER A 299 2.94 14.53 45.12
N ASP A 300 2.61 13.35 44.61
CA ASP A 300 1.90 13.22 43.34
C ASP A 300 0.51 13.87 43.40
N GLU A 301 -0.17 13.78 44.55
CA GLU A 301 -1.46 14.42 44.79
C GLU A 301 -1.38 15.94 44.79
N GLU A 302 -0.39 16.52 45.48
CA GLU A 302 -0.18 17.97 45.52
C GLU A 302 0.20 18.53 44.15
N TRP A 303 1.01 17.79 43.40
CA TRP A 303 1.42 18.18 42.05
C TRP A 303 0.23 18.16 41.08
N LEU A 304 -0.59 17.09 41.11
CA LEU A 304 -1.82 17.01 40.32
C LEU A 304 -2.79 18.15 40.67
N ALA A 305 -2.97 18.46 41.95
CA ALA A 305 -3.84 19.56 42.38
C ALA A 305 -3.36 20.93 41.89
N LYS A 306 -2.04 21.17 41.90
CA LYS A 306 -1.44 22.45 41.52
C LYS A 306 -1.37 22.67 40.01
N TYR A 307 -1.08 21.61 39.25
CA TYR A 307 -0.69 21.73 37.85
C TYR A 307 -1.70 21.16 36.85
N CYS A 308 -2.80 20.56 37.31
CA CYS A 308 -3.80 19.92 36.44
C CYS A 308 -5.21 20.52 36.63
N PRO A 309 -5.49 21.72 36.09
CA PRO A 309 -6.71 22.47 36.39
C PRO A 309 -7.99 21.84 35.84
N ILE A 310 -7.89 20.99 34.80
CA ILE A 310 -9.07 20.31 34.24
C ILE A 310 -9.51 19.10 35.06
N ARG A 311 -8.70 18.64 36.03
CA ARG A 311 -8.97 17.44 36.82
C ARG A 311 -10.33 17.49 37.54
N SER A 312 -10.72 18.66 38.05
CA SER A 312 -12.02 18.87 38.71
C SER A 312 -13.22 18.86 37.76
N ARG A 313 -12.98 18.92 36.44
CA ARG A 313 -14.00 18.97 35.39
C ARG A 313 -14.20 17.63 34.68
N LEU A 314 -13.52 16.58 35.14
CA LEU A 314 -13.63 15.23 34.60
C LEU A 314 -14.54 14.38 35.48
N ALA A 315 -15.41 13.57 34.88
CA ALA A 315 -16.22 12.62 35.63
C ALA A 315 -15.38 11.50 36.26
N SER A 316 -14.25 11.16 35.64
CA SER A 316 -13.26 10.21 36.17
C SER A 316 -11.85 10.75 35.95
N THR A 317 -11.07 10.85 37.03
CA THR A 317 -9.69 11.35 36.96
C THR A 317 -8.66 10.24 36.75
N LYS A 318 -9.05 8.96 36.85
CA LYS A 318 -8.10 7.83 36.88
C LYS A 318 -7.17 7.76 35.66
N ALA A 319 -7.72 7.98 34.46
CA ALA A 319 -6.94 7.97 33.22
C ALA A 319 -6.05 9.21 33.14
N PHE A 320 -6.62 10.37 33.46
CA PHE A 320 -5.92 11.65 33.46
C PHE A 320 -4.73 11.64 34.42
N ASP A 321 -4.94 11.18 35.66
CA ASP A 321 -3.91 11.15 36.71
C ASP A 321 -2.74 10.25 36.29
N LYS A 322 -3.01 9.08 35.70
CA LYS A 322 -1.98 8.19 35.18
C LYS A 322 -1.15 8.85 34.08
N ASP A 323 -1.80 9.49 33.12
CA ASP A 323 -1.11 10.14 31.99
C ASP A 323 -0.31 11.37 32.44
N ALA A 324 -0.86 12.17 33.36
CA ALA A 324 -0.21 13.37 33.90
C ALA A 324 1.01 13.00 34.77
N LEU A 325 0.91 11.95 35.59
CA LEU A 325 2.04 11.44 36.37
C LEU A 325 3.10 10.81 35.47
N LEU A 326 2.71 10.05 34.44
CA LEU A 326 3.63 9.55 33.43
C LEU A 326 4.35 10.72 32.73
N TYR A 327 3.63 11.81 32.41
CA TYR A 327 4.23 13.02 31.88
C TYR A 327 5.25 13.64 32.85
N ARG A 328 4.96 13.66 34.16
CA ARG A 328 5.88 14.16 35.20
C ARG A 328 7.14 13.30 35.29
N GLN A 329 6.97 11.98 35.40
CA GLN A 329 8.07 11.01 35.57
C GLN A 329 9.00 10.98 34.35
N LEU A 330 8.47 11.15 33.14
CA LEU A 330 9.28 11.15 31.92
C LEU A 330 9.97 12.49 31.63
N ARG A 331 9.89 13.49 32.50
CA ARG A 331 10.44 14.84 32.25
C ARG A 331 11.91 14.81 31.83
N ASP A 332 12.75 14.11 32.58
CA ASP A 332 14.20 14.10 32.34
C ASP A 332 14.56 13.30 31.09
N ALA A 333 13.92 12.14 30.90
CA ALA A 333 14.07 11.32 29.71
C ALA A 333 13.62 12.07 28.44
N ARG A 334 12.48 12.78 28.49
CA ARG A 334 12.00 13.63 27.38
C ARG A 334 12.97 14.77 27.10
N THR A 335 13.50 15.42 28.12
CA THR A 335 14.44 16.54 27.96
C THR A 335 15.74 16.07 27.32
N ALA A 336 16.29 14.95 27.78
CA ALA A 336 17.49 14.34 27.21
C ALA A 336 17.25 13.90 25.75
N PHE A 337 16.11 13.28 25.47
CA PHE A 337 15.72 12.87 24.13
C PHE A 337 15.54 14.09 23.20
N ALA A 338 14.81 15.12 23.62
CA ALA A 338 14.64 16.37 22.88
C ALA A 338 15.98 16.99 22.50
N ASN A 339 16.93 17.05 23.44
CA ASN A 339 18.25 17.64 23.20
C ASN A 339 19.07 16.87 22.16
N LYS A 340 19.00 15.54 22.15
CA LYS A 340 19.67 14.69 21.14
C LYS A 340 18.99 14.82 19.77
N THR A 341 17.67 14.79 19.74
CA THR A 341 16.89 14.66 18.51
C THR A 341 16.68 15.99 17.78
N ARG A 342 16.75 17.14 18.48
CA ARG A 342 16.54 18.48 17.91
C ARG A 342 17.51 18.81 16.77
N LYS A 343 18.77 18.38 16.85
CA LYS A 343 19.77 18.60 15.77
C LYS A 343 19.44 17.78 14.52
N ILE A 344 18.93 16.56 14.71
CA ILE A 344 18.58 15.63 13.63
C ILE A 344 17.32 16.12 12.90
N LEU A 345 16.31 16.58 13.64
CA LEU A 345 15.04 17.05 13.07
C LEU A 345 15.18 18.40 12.35
N LYS A 346 16.12 19.28 12.74
CA LYS A 346 16.38 20.55 12.04
C LYS A 346 17.02 20.35 10.64
N GLN A 347 17.63 19.20 10.38
CA GLN A 347 18.29 18.91 9.10
C GLN A 347 17.32 18.38 8.03
N SER A 348 16.13 17.90 8.41
CA SER A 348 15.13 17.42 7.43
C SER A 348 14.34 18.61 6.86
N LYS A 349 14.84 19.20 5.77
CA LYS A 349 14.12 20.20 4.95
C LYS A 349 13.22 19.57 3.89
N THR A 350 12.71 18.35 4.11
CA THR A 350 11.84 17.69 3.14
C THR A 350 10.39 18.06 3.39
N GLN A 351 9.67 18.42 2.32
CA GLN A 351 8.26 18.83 2.33
C GLN A 351 7.31 17.68 2.75
N THR A 352 7.83 16.46 2.86
CA THR A 352 7.12 15.25 3.28
C THR A 352 7.80 14.68 4.53
N VAL A 353 7.03 14.52 5.60
CA VAL A 353 7.46 13.92 6.87
C VAL A 353 6.84 12.53 7.02
N GLY A 354 7.66 11.53 7.35
CA GLY A 354 7.19 10.15 7.56
C GLY A 354 6.45 9.97 8.90
N ILE A 355 5.73 8.87 9.05
CA ILE A 355 4.91 8.56 10.25
C ILE A 355 5.76 8.57 11.53
N TYR A 356 6.95 7.99 11.48
CA TYR A 356 7.87 7.98 12.63
C TYR A 356 8.26 9.40 13.07
N PHE A 357 8.49 10.31 12.11
CA PHE A 357 8.78 11.72 12.41
C PHE A 357 7.61 12.37 13.14
N MET A 358 6.37 12.12 12.71
CA MET A 358 5.17 12.69 13.34
C MET A 358 4.98 12.18 14.78
N ILE A 359 5.23 10.89 15.04
CA ILE A 359 5.18 10.31 16.39
C ILE A 359 6.22 11.00 17.29
N VAL A 360 7.46 11.11 16.80
CA VAL A 360 8.55 11.77 17.53
C VAL A 360 8.25 13.25 17.77
N ALA A 361 7.78 13.97 16.75
CA ALA A 361 7.43 15.38 16.87
C ALA A 361 6.27 15.61 17.85
N ARG A 362 5.23 14.77 17.81
CA ARG A 362 4.09 14.85 18.74
C ARG A 362 4.50 14.53 20.17
N PHE A 363 5.40 13.56 20.37
CA PHE A 363 5.96 13.24 21.67
C PHE A 363 6.79 14.40 22.24
N LEU A 364 7.59 15.07 21.40
CA LEU A 364 8.42 16.21 21.79
C LEU A 364 7.62 17.50 22.03
N ASN A 365 6.53 17.71 21.28
CA ASN A 365 5.68 18.91 21.38
C ASN A 365 4.45 18.71 22.28
N CYS A 366 4.38 17.57 22.99
CA CYS A 366 3.31 17.31 23.96
C CYS A 366 3.31 18.38 25.04
N LYS A 367 2.21 19.14 25.13
CA LYS A 367 2.08 20.24 26.11
C LYS A 367 2.01 19.73 27.54
N HIS A 368 2.32 20.62 28.47
CA HIS A 368 2.18 20.36 29.90
C HIS A 368 0.71 20.00 30.25
N PRO A 369 0.44 19.10 31.21
CA PRO A 369 -0.91 18.75 31.66
C PRO A 369 -1.79 19.94 32.08
N GLN A 370 -1.16 21.07 32.42
CA GLN A 370 -1.85 22.33 32.69
C GLN A 370 -2.64 22.86 31.48
N ASP A 371 -2.15 22.59 30.27
CA ASP A 371 -2.75 23.04 29.00
C ASP A 371 -3.65 21.99 28.35
N TRP A 372 -3.82 20.83 28.98
CA TRP A 372 -4.72 19.80 28.46
C TRP A 372 -6.16 20.28 28.59
N LEU A 373 -7.00 19.88 27.64
CA LEU A 373 -8.34 20.40 27.50
C LEU A 373 -9.37 19.34 27.83
N VAL A 374 -10.46 19.75 28.47
CA VAL A 374 -11.65 18.90 28.60
C VAL A 374 -12.14 18.54 27.20
N CYS A 375 -12.50 17.28 26.99
CA CYS A 375 -13.00 16.82 25.71
C CYS A 375 -14.30 17.56 25.36
N GLY A 376 -14.30 18.31 24.25
CA GLY A 376 -15.47 19.08 23.84
C GLY A 376 -16.69 18.24 23.44
N GLN A 377 -16.52 16.95 23.10
CA GLN A 377 -17.62 16.08 22.70
C GLN A 377 -18.37 15.50 23.90
N CYS A 378 -17.66 14.86 24.83
CA CYS A 378 -18.28 14.31 26.04
C CYS A 378 -18.29 15.30 27.21
N LYS A 379 -17.75 16.51 27.04
CA LYS A 379 -17.65 17.55 28.08
C LYS A 379 -17.02 17.05 29.40
N GLY A 380 -16.08 16.10 29.32
CA GLY A 380 -15.38 15.56 30.49
C GLY A 380 -15.95 14.26 31.07
N THR A 381 -17.07 13.75 30.56
CA THR A 381 -17.68 12.52 31.10
C THR A 381 -16.96 11.25 30.69
N GLY A 382 -16.21 11.26 29.59
CA GLY A 382 -15.63 10.05 29.00
C GLY A 382 -16.65 9.18 28.26
N THR A 383 -17.94 9.52 28.30
CA THR A 383 -19.03 8.77 27.65
C THR A 383 -19.97 9.70 26.90
N ILE A 384 -20.63 9.20 25.86
CA ILE A 384 -21.68 9.92 25.13
C ILE A 384 -22.95 9.09 25.24
N GLU A 385 -24.07 9.72 25.60
CA GLU A 385 -25.39 9.08 25.65
C GLU A 385 -25.66 8.36 24.31
N ASP A 386 -26.16 7.13 24.39
CA ASP A 386 -26.42 6.20 23.28
C ASP A 386 -25.19 5.67 22.50
N GLN A 387 -23.98 6.18 22.74
CA GLN A 387 -22.75 5.75 22.03
C GLN A 387 -21.74 5.03 22.92
N GLY A 388 -21.93 5.03 24.24
CA GLY A 388 -21.01 4.41 25.19
C GLY A 388 -19.75 5.24 25.41
N GLU A 389 -18.57 4.65 25.31
CA GLU A 389 -17.29 5.36 25.50
C GLU A 389 -17.09 6.46 24.45
N CYS A 390 -16.68 7.65 24.89
CA CYS A 390 -16.42 8.77 24.01
C CYS A 390 -15.20 8.47 23.13
N THR A 391 -15.44 8.24 21.84
CA THR A 391 -14.42 7.88 20.85
C THR A 391 -13.35 8.96 20.66
N SER A 392 -13.68 10.22 20.90
CA SER A 392 -12.77 11.35 20.71
C SER A 392 -11.76 11.56 21.82
N CYS A 393 -12.03 11.03 23.02
CA CYS A 393 -11.09 11.01 24.15
C CYS A 393 -10.79 9.59 24.65
N ARG A 394 -11.34 8.56 23.98
CA ARG A 394 -11.23 7.14 24.33
C ARG A 394 -11.58 6.86 25.79
N GLY A 395 -12.70 7.41 26.26
CA GLY A 395 -13.12 7.22 27.65
C GLY A 395 -12.45 8.12 28.69
N GLY A 396 -11.37 8.85 28.33
CA GLY A 396 -10.58 9.62 29.29
C GLY A 396 -11.21 10.95 29.71
N GLY A 397 -12.08 11.54 28.90
CA GLY A 397 -12.73 12.83 29.17
C GLY A 397 -11.89 14.08 28.84
N TYR A 398 -10.63 13.93 28.41
CA TYR A 398 -9.72 15.05 28.08
C TYR A 398 -9.00 14.84 26.74
N LYS A 399 -8.28 15.86 26.28
CA LYS A 399 -7.45 15.86 25.09
C LYS A 399 -6.09 16.53 25.35
N ILE A 400 -5.05 15.90 24.82
CA ILE A 400 -3.68 16.41 24.80
C ILE A 400 -3.49 17.22 23.51
N GLY A 401 -3.15 18.50 23.67
CA GLY A 401 -2.97 19.47 22.60
C GLY A 401 -1.64 19.35 21.88
#